data_AF-A0A8T7M6Z2-F1
#
_entry.id   AF-A0A8T7M6Z2-F1
#
_cell.length_a   1.000
_cell.length_b   1.000
_cell.length_c   1.000
_cell.angle_alpha   90.00
_cell.angle_beta   90.00
_cell.angle_gamma   90.00
#
_symmetry.space_group_name_H-M   'P 1'
#
loop_
_entity.id
_entity.type
_entity.pdbx_description
1 polymer ?
#
loop_
_entity_poly.entity_id
_entity_poly.type
_entity_poly.pdbx_seq_one_letter_code
_entity_poly.pdbx_strand_id
1 'polypeptide(L)'
;MERVTVIGSGQMGAGIAQVFAQAGFSVCMQDINAPQLDAAFSQIAKFIRRGAEKGQYSAETAEAAIARLTATTALEEAARRADLVIEAVFENMTVKKELFGKLDAICPPETIFASNTSGLSISEMAANSGRPDRFVGIHFFNPVPLMKLVEVVRGAETAEDVVQQALELVERLDKTAVVCEDSPGFIVNRINRPVYYESQLLISEGVTPQAIDKALVLGASFRMGPLTTSDLSGVQIGLAVSENLQQEFGDPKYRPIPLMRKLVRAGHIGRRVGKGWYLYPESNSEPQPRWQDIEVPSMVAPERIAFCGETEEARRWGGKFAQAGYRIVEPGEAQVVFVPEEYGEDYKETFKRVAQAAHEDAILVSLNPLSSVTELGALVGRSEKTIAAWCPLVWVHSKFFEISMGIDTDPETAGLIRALFDKMNYHTVVIPEVPAGVVLRVISCMVNEAAFCLQEKLATPHDIDEAMRLGMNYGHGPFEYADRSGLDNILQVLEYLQAETGDPRYRPAPLLRKMVRARRLGMAAGRGFHDYF
;
A
#
# COMPACT_ATOMS: atom_id res chain seq x y z
N MET A 1 4.92 20.65 -27.63
CA MET A 1 5.74 19.43 -27.71
C MET A 1 5.06 18.42 -28.62
N GLU A 2 5.81 17.92 -29.60
CA GLU A 2 5.41 16.90 -30.57
C GLU A 2 6.43 15.75 -30.70
N ARG A 3 7.71 16.02 -30.40
CA ARG A 3 8.81 15.05 -30.54
C ARG A 3 9.36 14.62 -29.19
N VAL A 4 9.27 13.33 -28.90
CA VAL A 4 9.68 12.73 -27.63
C VAL A 4 10.79 11.72 -27.88
N THR A 5 11.87 11.83 -27.12
CA THR A 5 12.97 10.87 -27.14
C THR A 5 12.93 10.05 -25.86
N VAL A 6 12.87 8.72 -25.98
CA VAL A 6 12.86 7.80 -24.84
C VAL A 6 14.19 7.06 -24.81
N ILE A 7 14.94 7.24 -23.73
CA ILE A 7 16.28 6.67 -23.57
C ILE A 7 16.20 5.45 -22.66
N GLY A 8 16.60 4.30 -23.20
CA GLY A 8 16.47 2.98 -22.57
C GLY A 8 15.32 2.18 -23.18
N SER A 9 15.62 0.96 -23.61
CA SER A 9 14.68 0.01 -24.22
C SER A 9 14.24 -1.10 -23.26
N GLY A 10 14.41 -0.88 -21.95
CA GLY A 10 13.88 -1.78 -20.91
C GLY A 10 12.35 -1.77 -20.83
N GLN A 11 11.79 -2.52 -19.88
CA GLN A 11 10.32 -2.63 -19.74
C GLN A 11 9.62 -1.28 -19.58
N MET A 12 10.19 -0.38 -18.77
CA MET A 12 9.64 0.97 -18.56
C MET A 12 9.74 1.81 -19.83
N GLY A 13 10.93 1.92 -20.42
CA GLY A 13 11.15 2.71 -21.64
C GLY A 13 10.28 2.25 -22.81
N ALA A 14 10.11 0.94 -23.01
CA ALA A 14 9.21 0.41 -24.03
C ALA A 14 7.73 0.79 -23.77
N GLY A 15 7.28 0.69 -22.52
CA GLY A 15 5.93 1.09 -22.12
C GLY A 15 5.68 2.60 -22.25
N ILE A 16 6.68 3.42 -21.92
CA ILE A 16 6.65 4.88 -22.09
C ILE A 16 6.55 5.21 -23.59
N ALA A 17 7.46 4.69 -24.41
CA ALA A 17 7.43 4.92 -25.85
C ALA A 17 6.09 4.53 -26.48
N GLN A 18 5.51 3.41 -26.05
CA GLN A 18 4.19 2.98 -26.48
C GLN A 18 3.10 4.02 -26.17
N VAL A 19 2.98 4.49 -24.92
CA VAL A 19 1.87 5.40 -24.56
C VAL A 19 1.98 6.75 -25.28
N PHE A 20 3.20 7.25 -25.48
CA PHE A 20 3.43 8.48 -26.26
C PHE A 20 3.05 8.29 -27.74
N ALA A 21 3.44 7.18 -28.35
CA ALA A 21 3.11 6.91 -29.75
C ALA A 21 1.59 6.76 -29.96
N GLN A 22 0.89 6.11 -29.02
CA GLN A 22 -0.57 5.98 -29.03
C GLN A 22 -1.28 7.32 -28.83
N ALA A 23 -0.72 8.23 -28.03
CA ALA A 23 -1.21 9.60 -27.85
C ALA A 23 -0.87 10.56 -29.00
N GLY A 24 -0.22 10.06 -30.06
CA GLY A 24 0.00 10.81 -31.30
C GLY A 24 1.35 11.53 -31.40
N PHE A 25 2.26 11.36 -30.43
CA PHE A 25 3.60 11.96 -30.47
C PHE A 25 4.53 11.22 -31.42
N SER A 26 5.46 11.93 -32.06
CA SER A 26 6.59 11.30 -32.75
C SER A 26 7.62 10.86 -31.72
N VAL A 27 7.91 9.57 -31.66
CA VAL A 27 8.75 8.98 -30.61
C VAL A 27 10.03 8.40 -31.21
N CYS A 28 11.18 8.79 -30.67
CA CYS A 28 12.46 8.16 -30.98
C CYS A 28 12.97 7.38 -29.77
N MET A 29 13.06 6.06 -29.90
CA MET A 29 13.66 5.19 -28.89
C MET A 29 15.17 5.10 -29.11
N GLN A 30 15.93 5.23 -28.03
CA GLN A 30 17.39 5.10 -28.05
C GLN A 30 17.87 4.09 -27.02
N ASP A 31 18.75 3.19 -27.46
CA ASP A 31 19.50 2.29 -26.58
C ASP A 31 20.85 1.98 -27.22
N ILE A 32 21.88 1.72 -26.41
CA ILE A 32 23.18 1.27 -26.90
C ILE A 32 23.13 -0.18 -27.41
N ASN A 33 22.15 -0.96 -26.98
CA ASN A 33 21.97 -2.36 -27.33
C ASN A 33 20.95 -2.54 -28.46
N ALA A 34 21.43 -2.62 -29.70
CA ALA A 34 20.57 -2.78 -30.88
C ALA A 34 19.61 -4.00 -30.80
N PRO A 35 20.06 -5.22 -30.45
CA PRO A 35 19.15 -6.36 -30.28
C PRO A 35 18.01 -6.11 -29.27
N GLN A 36 18.31 -5.43 -28.16
CA GLN A 36 17.31 -5.10 -27.15
C GLN A 36 16.31 -4.05 -27.67
N LEU A 37 16.82 -3.04 -28.37
CA LEU A 37 16.02 -1.99 -29.00
C LEU A 37 15.05 -2.55 -30.04
N ASP A 38 15.52 -3.43 -30.92
CA ASP A 38 14.69 -4.11 -31.94
C ASP A 38 13.62 -4.99 -31.31
N ALA A 39 13.98 -5.70 -30.23
CA ALA A 39 13.05 -6.53 -29.47
C ALA A 39 11.97 -5.69 -28.80
N ALA A 40 12.33 -4.56 -28.18
CA ALA A 40 11.40 -3.62 -27.57
C ALA A 40 10.44 -3.03 -28.59
N PHE A 41 10.94 -2.56 -29.74
CA PHE A 41 10.11 -2.05 -30.83
C PHE A 41 9.10 -3.10 -31.32
N SER A 42 9.59 -4.33 -31.55
CA SER A 42 8.75 -5.45 -32.00
C SER A 42 7.67 -5.81 -30.97
N GLN A 43 8.02 -5.76 -29.68
CA GLN A 43 7.09 -6.02 -28.59
C GLN A 43 6.00 -4.95 -28.52
N ILE A 44 6.36 -3.66 -28.66
CA ILE A 44 5.41 -2.55 -28.69
C ILE A 44 4.43 -2.72 -29.86
N ALA A 45 4.94 -2.94 -31.08
CA ALA A 45 4.12 -3.11 -32.27
C ALA A 45 3.14 -4.29 -32.12
N LYS A 46 3.63 -5.42 -31.57
CA LYS A 46 2.78 -6.58 -31.27
C LYS A 46 1.71 -6.27 -30.23
N PHE A 47 2.05 -5.55 -29.17
CA PHE A 47 1.09 -5.17 -28.12
C PHE A 47 0.01 -4.24 -28.67
N ILE A 48 0.41 -3.22 -29.44
CA ILE A 48 -0.51 -2.26 -30.06
C ILE A 48 -1.49 -2.99 -31.01
N ARG A 49 -1.01 -3.85 -31.90
CA ARG A 49 -1.86 -4.65 -32.81
C ARG A 49 -2.84 -5.54 -32.06
N ARG A 50 -2.38 -6.19 -30.99
CA ARG A 50 -3.25 -7.03 -30.15
C ARG A 50 -4.35 -6.22 -29.44
N GLY A 51 -4.09 -4.97 -29.08
CA GLY A 51 -5.13 -4.06 -28.57
C GLY A 51 -6.23 -3.81 -29.60
N ALA A 52 -5.85 -3.63 -30.88
CA ALA A 52 -6.82 -3.47 -31.97
C ALA A 52 -7.62 -4.75 -32.25
N GLU A 53 -6.98 -5.92 -32.24
CA GLU A 53 -7.67 -7.23 -32.34
C GLU A 53 -8.71 -7.43 -31.23
N LYS A 54 -8.47 -6.85 -30.05
CA LYS A 54 -9.39 -6.88 -28.90
C LYS A 54 -10.45 -5.76 -28.94
N GLY A 55 -10.48 -4.95 -29.99
CA GLY A 55 -11.45 -3.87 -30.16
C GLY A 55 -11.21 -2.63 -29.30
N GLN A 56 -9.99 -2.44 -28.76
CA GLN A 56 -9.68 -1.22 -27.99
C GLN A 56 -9.60 0.03 -28.87
N TYR A 57 -9.21 -0.14 -30.15
CA TYR A 57 -9.12 0.89 -31.18
C TYR A 57 -9.03 0.22 -32.56
N SER A 58 -9.09 1.00 -33.65
CA SER A 58 -9.04 0.46 -35.03
C SER A 58 -7.65 0.00 -35.46
N ALA A 59 -7.57 -0.85 -36.49
CA ALA A 59 -6.29 -1.30 -37.05
C ALA A 59 -5.50 -0.13 -37.68
N GLU A 60 -6.18 0.84 -38.28
CA GLU A 60 -5.56 2.05 -38.84
C GLU A 60 -4.94 2.90 -37.73
N THR A 61 -5.64 3.03 -36.59
CA THR A 61 -5.13 3.74 -35.41
C THR A 61 -3.88 3.05 -34.85
N ALA A 62 -3.89 1.71 -34.83
CA ALA A 62 -2.75 0.89 -34.40
C ALA A 62 -1.50 1.12 -35.27
N GLU A 63 -1.64 0.99 -36.60
CA GLU A 63 -0.51 1.19 -37.51
C GLU A 63 -0.03 2.65 -37.52
N ALA A 64 -0.94 3.62 -37.39
CA ALA A 64 -0.57 5.03 -37.25
C ALA A 64 0.26 5.28 -35.97
N ALA A 65 -0.08 4.65 -34.85
CA ALA A 65 0.73 4.72 -33.62
C ALA A 65 2.11 4.08 -33.84
N ILE A 66 2.18 2.91 -34.47
CA ILE A 66 3.44 2.21 -34.76
C ILE A 66 4.33 3.06 -35.68
N ALA A 67 3.75 3.70 -36.71
CA ALA A 67 4.48 4.53 -37.66
C ALA A 67 5.11 5.79 -37.03
N ARG A 68 4.69 6.18 -35.82
CA ARG A 68 5.29 7.29 -35.06
C ARG A 68 6.53 6.88 -34.27
N LEU A 69 6.80 5.57 -34.16
CA LEU A 69 7.98 5.05 -33.48
C LEU A 69 9.16 4.96 -34.45
N THR A 70 10.30 5.46 -34.00
CA THR A 70 11.60 5.28 -34.63
C THR A 70 12.58 4.76 -33.59
N ALA A 71 13.66 4.11 -34.04
CA ALA A 71 14.67 3.54 -33.17
C ALA A 71 16.06 3.83 -33.73
N THR A 72 17.00 4.25 -32.87
CA THR A 72 18.40 4.42 -33.24
C THR A 72 19.30 4.09 -32.06
N THR A 73 20.53 3.65 -32.33
CA THR A 73 21.56 3.49 -31.29
C THR A 73 22.35 4.79 -31.07
N ALA A 74 22.27 5.75 -31.99
CA ALA A 74 23.01 6.99 -31.93
C ALA A 74 22.28 8.05 -31.09
N LEU A 75 22.87 8.44 -29.96
CA LEU A 75 22.30 9.42 -29.03
C LEU A 75 22.05 10.79 -29.71
N GLU A 76 23.00 11.24 -30.53
CA GLU A 76 22.90 12.52 -31.26
C GLU A 76 21.72 12.52 -32.23
N GLU A 77 21.52 11.42 -32.97
CA GLU A 77 20.40 11.28 -33.89
C GLU A 77 19.06 11.31 -33.15
N ALA A 78 18.99 10.64 -32.00
CA ALA A 78 17.78 10.55 -31.21
C ALA A 78 17.35 11.88 -30.59
N ALA A 79 18.30 12.71 -30.15
CA ALA A 79 18.01 13.83 -29.25
C ALA A 79 18.14 15.23 -29.88
N ARG A 80 18.81 15.40 -31.03
CA ARG A 80 19.08 16.72 -31.67
C ARG A 80 17.84 17.56 -32.05
N ARG A 81 16.64 16.97 -32.00
CA ARG A 81 15.36 17.61 -32.34
C ARG A 81 14.26 17.32 -31.31
N ALA A 82 14.63 16.82 -30.13
CA ALA A 82 13.68 16.45 -29.10
C ALA A 82 13.07 17.69 -28.46
N ASP A 83 11.75 17.71 -28.27
CA ASP A 83 11.11 18.70 -27.40
C ASP A 83 11.14 18.23 -25.94
N LEU A 84 11.10 16.92 -25.76
CA LEU A 84 11.14 16.22 -24.48
C LEU A 84 12.05 15.00 -24.57
N VAL A 85 12.93 14.83 -23.59
CA VAL A 85 13.69 13.59 -23.38
C VAL A 85 13.19 12.93 -22.10
N ILE A 86 12.83 11.65 -22.16
CA ILE A 86 12.49 10.83 -21.00
C ILE A 86 13.53 9.73 -20.84
N GLU A 87 14.26 9.81 -19.73
CA GLU A 87 15.29 8.85 -19.35
C GLU A 87 14.68 7.69 -18.54
N ALA A 88 14.93 6.46 -18.99
CA ALA A 88 14.52 5.21 -18.34
C ALA A 88 15.62 4.13 -18.45
N VAL A 89 16.88 4.53 -18.21
CA VAL A 89 18.06 3.68 -18.17
C VAL A 89 18.30 3.09 -16.77
N PHE A 90 19.44 2.42 -16.60
CA PHE A 90 19.83 1.79 -15.34
C PHE A 90 19.80 2.79 -14.16
N GLU A 91 19.29 2.33 -13.02
CA GLU A 91 19.02 3.15 -11.84
C GLU A 91 20.31 3.47 -11.06
N ASN A 92 21.14 4.35 -11.63
CA ASN A 92 22.40 4.80 -11.05
C ASN A 92 22.63 6.29 -11.29
N MET A 93 22.90 7.02 -10.21
CA MET A 93 23.07 8.48 -10.23
C MET A 93 24.19 8.94 -11.17
N THR A 94 25.35 8.28 -11.16
CA THR A 94 26.49 8.62 -12.01
C THR A 94 26.14 8.47 -13.50
N VAL A 95 25.54 7.32 -13.86
CA VAL A 95 25.14 7.04 -15.24
C VAL A 95 24.15 8.09 -15.76
N LYS A 96 23.14 8.46 -14.95
CA LYS A 96 22.12 9.43 -15.35
C LYS A 96 22.71 10.84 -15.46
N LYS A 97 23.55 11.28 -14.53
CA LYS A 97 24.26 12.57 -14.61
C LYS A 97 25.11 12.70 -15.87
N GLU A 98 25.90 11.67 -16.19
CA GLU A 98 26.71 11.65 -17.41
C GLU A 98 25.85 11.69 -18.68
N LEU A 99 24.71 10.99 -18.68
CA LEU A 99 23.77 11.00 -19.79
C LEU A 99 23.18 12.41 -20.01
N PHE A 100 22.68 13.06 -18.96
CA PHE A 100 22.09 14.39 -19.08
C PHE A 100 23.10 15.46 -19.48
N GLY A 101 24.35 15.37 -19.01
CA GLY A 101 25.42 16.25 -19.49
C GLY A 101 25.72 16.09 -20.99
N LYS A 102 25.67 14.87 -21.52
CA LYS A 102 25.79 14.62 -22.98
C LYS A 102 24.59 15.16 -23.74
N LEU A 103 23.38 15.00 -23.19
CA LEU A 103 22.16 15.47 -23.82
C LEU A 103 22.11 16.99 -23.92
N ASP A 104 22.64 17.71 -22.94
CA ASP A 104 22.69 19.18 -22.98
C ASP A 104 23.44 19.72 -24.20
N ALA A 105 24.55 19.08 -24.55
CA ALA A 105 25.35 19.43 -25.73
C ALA A 105 24.66 19.10 -27.07
N ILE A 106 23.65 18.24 -27.06
CA ILE A 106 22.97 17.72 -28.26
C ILE A 106 21.61 18.40 -28.46
N CYS A 107 20.87 18.61 -27.38
CA CYS A 107 19.47 19.01 -27.43
C CYS A 107 19.32 20.53 -27.60
N PRO A 108 18.32 20.99 -28.37
CA PRO A 108 17.93 22.40 -28.41
C PRO A 108 17.75 22.99 -26.99
N PRO A 109 18.11 24.25 -26.71
CA PRO A 109 18.03 24.84 -25.35
C PRO A 109 16.64 24.74 -24.69
N GLU A 110 15.58 24.73 -25.49
CA GLU A 110 14.19 24.63 -25.04
C GLU A 110 13.73 23.21 -24.67
N THR A 111 14.52 22.16 -24.97
CA THR A 111 14.16 20.78 -24.64
C THR A 111 14.01 20.59 -23.13
N ILE A 112 12.91 19.94 -22.72
CA ILE A 112 12.71 19.50 -21.33
C ILE A 112 13.36 18.14 -21.11
N PHE A 113 14.07 18.00 -20.00
CA PHE A 113 14.62 16.73 -19.55
C PHE A 113 13.76 16.15 -18.44
N ALA A 114 13.38 14.89 -18.61
CA ALA A 114 12.62 14.13 -17.66
C ALA A 114 13.32 12.82 -17.30
N SER A 115 13.24 12.41 -16.03
CA SER A 115 13.65 11.07 -15.60
C SER A 115 12.46 10.28 -15.07
N ASN A 116 12.39 9.00 -15.44
CA ASN A 116 11.47 8.00 -14.89
C ASN A 116 12.08 7.28 -13.68
N THR A 117 13.09 7.84 -13.01
CA THR A 117 13.63 7.24 -11.77
C THR A 117 12.51 6.98 -10.76
N SER A 118 12.71 5.96 -9.94
CA SER A 118 11.77 5.51 -8.90
C SER A 118 12.11 6.02 -7.50
N GLY A 119 13.23 6.75 -7.36
CA GLY A 119 13.66 7.30 -6.08
C GLY A 119 15.03 8.00 -6.03
N LEU A 120 15.74 8.16 -7.15
CA LEU A 120 16.92 9.03 -7.17
C LEU A 120 16.51 10.51 -7.19
N SER A 121 17.29 11.37 -6.55
CA SER A 121 16.99 12.80 -6.48
C SER A 121 16.97 13.43 -7.86
N ILE A 122 15.85 14.08 -8.18
CA ILE A 122 15.67 14.89 -9.39
C ILE A 122 16.60 16.09 -9.37
N SER A 123 16.71 16.76 -8.23
CA SER A 123 17.57 17.92 -8.01
C SER A 123 19.05 17.57 -8.23
N GLU A 124 19.48 16.43 -7.70
CA GLU A 124 20.86 15.97 -7.87
C GLU A 124 21.18 15.64 -9.34
N MET A 125 20.25 15.02 -10.07
CA MET A 125 20.43 14.76 -11.51
C MET A 125 20.44 16.05 -12.33
N ALA A 126 19.53 16.98 -12.03
CA ALA A 126 19.38 18.24 -12.72
C ALA A 126 20.64 19.12 -12.66
N ALA A 127 21.43 19.02 -11.60
CA ALA A 127 22.64 19.84 -11.38
C ALA A 127 23.68 19.74 -12.51
N ASN A 128 23.73 18.62 -13.25
CA ASN A 128 24.66 18.43 -14.38
C ASN A 128 23.97 18.50 -15.75
N SER A 129 22.72 18.94 -15.80
CA SER A 129 21.93 18.96 -17.04
C SER A 129 22.16 20.19 -17.91
N GLY A 130 22.85 21.24 -17.40
CA GLY A 130 22.97 22.54 -18.06
C GLY A 130 21.68 23.38 -18.11
N ARG A 131 20.53 22.78 -17.75
CA ARG A 131 19.18 23.38 -17.75
C ARG A 131 18.35 22.90 -16.56
N PRO A 132 18.81 23.10 -15.31
CA PRO A 132 18.14 22.55 -14.13
C PRO A 132 16.70 23.06 -13.96
N ASP A 133 16.39 24.25 -14.50
CA ASP A 133 15.06 24.82 -14.58
C ASP A 133 14.11 24.06 -15.52
N ARG A 134 14.64 23.40 -16.56
CA ARG A 134 13.91 22.57 -17.53
C ARG A 134 14.06 21.07 -17.27
N PHE A 135 14.32 20.69 -16.02
CA PHE A 135 14.45 19.31 -15.60
C PHE A 135 13.31 18.92 -14.64
N VAL A 136 12.67 17.77 -14.84
CA VAL A 136 11.53 17.31 -14.02
C VAL A 136 11.54 15.79 -13.85
N GLY A 137 10.93 15.25 -12.80
CA GLY A 137 10.62 13.82 -12.75
C GLY A 137 9.28 13.53 -13.40
N ILE A 138 9.22 12.51 -14.27
CA ILE A 138 7.95 11.99 -14.81
C ILE A 138 7.98 10.48 -14.57
N HIS A 139 7.53 10.09 -13.38
CA HIS A 139 7.63 8.72 -12.89
C HIS A 139 6.34 7.94 -13.21
N PHE A 140 6.46 7.03 -14.17
CA PHE A 140 5.41 6.10 -14.58
C PHE A 140 5.45 4.81 -13.75
N PHE A 141 4.30 4.15 -13.63
CA PHE A 141 4.16 2.90 -12.90
C PHE A 141 4.05 1.69 -13.82
N ASN A 142 4.68 0.58 -13.45
CA ASN A 142 4.69 -0.65 -14.25
C ASN A 142 3.39 -1.47 -14.04
N PRO A 143 2.74 -2.00 -15.10
CA PRO A 143 3.00 -1.76 -16.53
C PRO A 143 2.47 -0.41 -17.03
N VAL A 144 3.32 0.37 -17.70
CA VAL A 144 3.02 1.76 -18.11
C VAL A 144 1.73 1.91 -18.93
N PRO A 145 1.41 1.04 -19.91
CA PRO A 145 0.15 1.18 -20.66
C PRO A 145 -1.12 0.92 -19.83
N LEU A 146 -1.00 0.22 -18.70
CA LEU A 146 -2.15 -0.17 -17.87
C LEU A 146 -2.33 0.74 -16.65
N MET A 147 -1.22 1.20 -16.06
CA MET A 147 -1.25 2.05 -14.87
C MET A 147 -1.65 3.48 -15.24
N LYS A 148 -2.58 4.05 -14.46
CA LYS A 148 -3.15 5.39 -14.71
C LYS A 148 -2.34 6.52 -14.08
N LEU A 149 -1.63 6.24 -12.98
CA LEU A 149 -0.86 7.25 -12.26
C LEU A 149 0.45 7.61 -12.96
N VAL A 150 0.82 8.89 -12.88
CA VAL A 150 2.17 9.41 -13.09
C VAL A 150 2.50 10.40 -11.97
N GLU A 151 3.65 10.24 -11.32
CA GLU A 151 4.16 11.25 -10.39
C GLU A 151 4.99 12.29 -11.16
N VAL A 152 4.56 13.55 -11.12
CA VAL A 152 5.32 14.69 -11.63
C VAL A 152 6.13 15.27 -10.47
N VAL A 153 7.45 15.10 -10.52
CA VAL A 153 8.34 15.40 -9.40
C VAL A 153 9.10 16.70 -9.66
N ARG A 154 8.89 17.68 -8.79
CA ARG A 154 9.56 18.99 -8.82
C ARG A 154 10.93 18.89 -8.17
N GLY A 155 11.99 19.11 -8.95
CA GLY A 155 13.34 19.33 -8.42
C GLY A 155 13.51 20.76 -7.90
N ALA A 156 14.60 21.01 -7.18
CA ALA A 156 14.85 22.28 -6.49
C ALA A 156 14.78 23.53 -7.40
N GLU A 157 15.21 23.40 -8.67
CA GLU A 157 15.23 24.50 -9.64
C GLU A 157 14.13 24.39 -10.70
N THR A 158 13.32 23.31 -10.70
CA THR A 158 12.33 23.05 -11.74
C THR A 158 11.33 24.21 -11.84
N ALA A 159 11.25 24.83 -13.02
CA ALA A 159 10.40 25.97 -13.25
C ALA A 159 8.90 25.59 -13.26
N GLU A 160 8.04 26.52 -12.86
CA GLU A 160 6.60 26.29 -12.78
C GLU A 160 5.99 25.96 -14.15
N ASP A 161 6.46 26.61 -15.22
CA ASP A 161 5.98 26.35 -16.58
C ASP A 161 6.34 24.94 -17.06
N VAL A 162 7.44 24.36 -16.55
CA VAL A 162 7.87 22.99 -16.86
C VAL A 162 6.99 21.98 -16.15
N VAL A 163 6.62 22.24 -14.89
CA VAL A 163 5.63 21.42 -14.17
C VAL A 163 4.28 21.46 -14.88
N GLN A 164 3.80 22.65 -15.26
CA GLN A 164 2.52 22.79 -15.97
C GLN A 164 2.53 22.06 -17.33
N GLN A 165 3.62 22.15 -18.09
CA GLN A 165 3.78 21.39 -19.33
C GLN A 165 3.78 19.88 -19.10
N ALA A 166 4.38 19.40 -18.01
CA ALA A 166 4.35 17.98 -17.64
C ALA A 166 2.93 17.52 -17.26
N LEU A 167 2.14 18.35 -16.57
CA LEU A 167 0.74 18.05 -16.25
C LEU A 167 -0.11 17.93 -17.51
N GLU A 168 -0.04 18.91 -18.42
CA GLU A 168 -0.74 18.89 -19.71
C GLU A 168 -0.32 17.69 -20.57
N LEU A 169 0.97 17.34 -20.52
CA LEU A 169 1.49 16.16 -21.20
C LEU A 169 0.86 14.88 -20.65
N VAL A 170 0.83 14.69 -19.33
CA VAL A 170 0.27 13.49 -18.70
C VAL A 170 -1.23 13.36 -19.00
N GLU A 171 -1.98 14.47 -18.99
CA GLU A 171 -3.39 14.49 -19.36
C GLU A 171 -3.59 14.02 -20.82
N ARG A 172 -2.75 14.50 -21.76
CA ARG A 172 -2.78 14.04 -23.16
C ARG A 172 -2.47 12.55 -23.34
N LEU A 173 -1.85 11.91 -22.35
CA LEU A 173 -1.59 10.46 -22.35
C LEU A 173 -2.77 9.64 -21.78
N ASP A 174 -3.91 10.27 -21.46
CA ASP A 174 -5.04 9.65 -20.76
C ASP A 174 -4.61 9.00 -19.42
N LYS A 175 -3.80 9.77 -18.69
CA LYS A 175 -3.25 9.43 -17.37
C LYS A 175 -3.54 10.54 -16.37
N THR A 176 -3.41 10.21 -15.10
CA THR A 176 -3.60 11.12 -13.98
C THR A 176 -2.25 11.51 -13.40
N ALA A 177 -1.95 12.80 -13.39
CA ALA A 177 -0.76 13.33 -12.75
C ALA A 177 -1.04 13.66 -11.28
N VAL A 178 -0.07 13.37 -10.42
CA VAL A 178 0.03 13.93 -9.07
C VAL A 178 1.35 14.67 -8.95
N VAL A 179 1.35 15.82 -8.29
CA VAL A 179 2.58 16.62 -8.12
C VAL A 179 3.20 16.32 -6.76
N CYS A 180 4.52 16.15 -6.73
CA CYS A 180 5.27 16.12 -5.49
C CYS A 180 6.63 16.79 -5.59
N GLU A 181 7.16 17.20 -4.45
CA GLU A 181 8.54 17.66 -4.31
C GLU A 181 9.54 16.50 -4.39
N ASP A 182 10.77 16.80 -4.77
CA ASP A 182 11.88 15.85 -4.79
C ASP A 182 12.21 15.35 -3.38
N SER A 183 11.77 14.14 -3.08
CA SER A 183 12.00 13.43 -1.83
C SER A 183 12.31 11.96 -2.13
N PRO A 184 13.16 11.29 -1.33
CA PRO A 184 13.42 9.87 -1.46
C PRO A 184 12.12 9.05 -1.53
N GLY A 185 11.94 8.31 -2.63
CA GLY A 185 10.76 7.47 -2.90
C GLY A 185 9.45 8.21 -3.23
N PHE A 186 9.50 9.51 -3.48
CA PHE A 186 8.34 10.34 -3.88
C PHE A 186 7.12 10.08 -2.97
N ILE A 187 5.91 9.98 -3.51
CA ILE A 187 4.71 9.69 -2.72
C ILE A 187 4.58 8.17 -2.54
N VAL A 188 4.44 7.45 -3.64
CA VAL A 188 3.94 6.06 -3.62
C VAL A 188 4.95 5.10 -2.98
N ASN A 189 6.23 5.16 -3.36
CA ASN A 189 7.24 4.23 -2.82
C ASN A 189 7.52 4.49 -1.33
N ARG A 190 7.43 5.75 -0.90
CA ARG A 190 7.60 6.17 0.49
C ARG A 190 6.42 5.73 1.36
N ILE A 191 5.19 6.09 1.00
CA ILE A 191 3.98 5.79 1.79
C ILE A 191 3.67 4.29 1.78
N ASN A 192 3.98 3.55 0.72
CA ASN A 192 3.77 2.11 0.68
C ASN A 192 4.83 1.32 1.48
N ARG A 193 5.95 1.94 1.86
CA ARG A 193 7.02 1.28 2.62
C ARG A 193 6.54 0.66 3.94
N PRO A 194 5.82 1.38 4.82
CA PRO A 194 5.29 0.79 6.05
C PRO A 194 4.32 -0.37 5.78
N VAL A 195 3.53 -0.34 4.70
CA VAL A 195 2.59 -1.43 4.39
C VAL A 195 3.33 -2.73 4.15
N TYR A 196 4.36 -2.71 3.30
CA TYR A 196 5.20 -3.89 3.09
C TYR A 196 5.95 -4.27 4.36
N TYR A 197 6.53 -3.30 5.07
CA TYR A 197 7.30 -3.59 6.26
C TYR A 197 6.46 -4.30 7.33
N GLU A 198 5.30 -3.75 7.69
CA GLU A 198 4.42 -4.34 8.71
C GLU A 198 3.92 -5.72 8.28
N SER A 199 3.52 -5.88 7.02
CA SER A 199 3.10 -7.19 6.48
C SER A 199 4.22 -8.23 6.57
N GLN A 200 5.47 -7.82 6.41
CA GLN A 200 6.60 -8.74 6.51
C GLN A 200 7.01 -9.01 7.96
N LEU A 201 6.89 -8.01 8.84
CA LEU A 201 7.18 -8.13 10.27
C LEU A 201 6.19 -9.09 10.95
N LEU A 202 4.90 -8.97 10.61
CA LEU A 202 3.83 -9.86 11.09
C LEU A 202 4.13 -11.35 10.81
N ILE A 203 4.84 -11.67 9.73
CA ILE A 203 5.30 -13.04 9.48
C ILE A 203 6.29 -13.52 10.54
N SER A 204 7.18 -12.64 11.00
CA SER A 204 8.12 -12.94 12.07
C SER A 204 7.44 -13.07 13.44
N GLU A 205 6.23 -12.53 13.57
CA GLU A 205 5.37 -12.62 14.76
C GLU A 205 4.36 -13.79 14.70
N GLY A 206 4.45 -14.62 13.65
CA GLY A 206 3.68 -15.87 13.53
C GLY A 206 2.43 -15.78 12.65
N VAL A 207 2.09 -14.60 12.11
CA VAL A 207 0.97 -14.46 11.17
C VAL A 207 1.40 -14.93 9.78
N THR A 208 0.62 -15.76 9.12
CA THR A 208 1.00 -16.28 7.80
C THR A 208 0.81 -15.26 6.67
N PRO A 209 1.54 -15.38 5.54
CA PRO A 209 1.34 -14.49 4.40
C PRO A 209 -0.10 -14.44 3.90
N GLN A 210 -0.75 -15.59 3.77
CA GLN A 210 -2.12 -15.70 3.27
C GLN A 210 -3.14 -15.10 4.23
N ALA A 211 -2.93 -15.20 5.55
CA ALA A 211 -3.78 -14.53 6.54
C ALA A 211 -3.64 -13.01 6.42
N ILE A 212 -2.41 -12.50 6.28
CA ILE A 212 -2.12 -11.07 6.13
C ILE A 212 -2.74 -10.52 4.84
N ASP A 213 -2.46 -11.17 3.71
CA ASP A 213 -2.99 -10.76 2.41
C ASP A 213 -4.52 -10.82 2.39
N LYS A 214 -5.14 -11.88 2.93
CA LYS A 214 -6.60 -12.01 3.04
C LYS A 214 -7.19 -10.92 3.94
N ALA A 215 -6.56 -10.62 5.07
CA ALA A 215 -7.03 -9.58 5.99
C ALA A 215 -6.99 -8.19 5.34
N LEU A 216 -5.94 -7.86 4.59
CA LEU A 216 -5.83 -6.56 3.92
C LEU A 216 -6.73 -6.46 2.68
N VAL A 217 -6.93 -7.54 1.93
CA VAL A 217 -7.88 -7.56 0.81
C VAL A 217 -9.32 -7.38 1.31
N LEU A 218 -9.75 -8.15 2.32
CA LEU A 218 -11.13 -8.13 2.79
C LEU A 218 -11.43 -6.99 3.78
N GLY A 219 -10.49 -6.68 4.66
CA GLY A 219 -10.63 -5.69 5.72
C GLY A 219 -10.26 -4.27 5.28
N ALA A 220 -9.20 -4.11 4.48
CA ALA A 220 -8.76 -2.80 3.97
C ALA A 220 -9.17 -2.53 2.52
N SER A 221 -9.85 -3.46 1.83
CA SER A 221 -10.22 -3.31 0.42
C SER A 221 -9.02 -3.11 -0.52
N PHE A 222 -7.89 -3.75 -0.22
CA PHE A 222 -6.78 -3.80 -1.16
C PHE A 222 -7.16 -4.70 -2.34
N ARG A 223 -6.82 -4.29 -3.57
CA ARG A 223 -7.06 -5.12 -4.76
C ARG A 223 -6.25 -6.44 -4.73
N MET A 224 -5.06 -6.39 -4.15
CA MET A 224 -4.16 -7.52 -4.01
C MET A 224 -3.40 -7.37 -2.69
N GLY A 225 -3.17 -8.49 -2.00
CA GLY A 225 -2.37 -8.48 -0.77
C GLY A 225 -0.93 -8.01 -1.01
N PRO A 226 -0.31 -7.32 -0.04
CA PRO A 226 1.03 -6.76 -0.21
C PRO A 226 2.10 -7.83 -0.41
N LEU A 227 1.97 -9.02 0.17
CA LEU A 227 2.99 -10.07 0.02
C LEU A 227 2.90 -10.71 -1.38
N THR A 228 1.69 -10.92 -1.87
CA THR A 228 1.45 -11.33 -3.27
C THR A 228 1.98 -10.28 -4.25
N THR A 229 1.73 -8.99 -3.97
CA THR A 229 2.23 -7.87 -4.80
C THR A 229 3.75 -7.78 -4.78
N SER A 230 4.37 -8.02 -3.61
CA SER A 230 5.83 -8.08 -3.45
C SER A 230 6.43 -9.21 -4.28
N ASP A 231 5.80 -10.38 -4.35
CA ASP A 231 6.28 -11.50 -5.15
C ASP A 231 6.08 -11.29 -6.65
N LEU A 232 5.01 -10.60 -7.05
CA LEU A 232 4.76 -10.23 -8.43
C LEU A 232 5.82 -9.24 -8.94
N SER A 233 6.12 -8.22 -8.13
CA SER A 233 7.07 -7.17 -8.47
C SER A 233 8.51 -7.67 -8.38
N GLY A 234 8.82 -8.39 -7.31
CA GLY A 234 10.15 -8.89 -6.98
C GLY A 234 10.60 -8.41 -5.60
N VAL A 235 10.86 -9.36 -4.69
CA VAL A 235 11.24 -9.06 -3.29
C VAL A 235 12.55 -8.26 -3.21
N GLN A 236 13.48 -8.50 -4.13
CA GLN A 236 14.76 -7.79 -4.23
C GLN A 236 14.60 -6.32 -4.62
N ILE A 237 13.58 -5.97 -5.41
CA ILE A 237 13.28 -4.58 -5.75
C ILE A 237 12.74 -3.87 -4.50
N GLY A 238 11.83 -4.51 -3.78
CA GLY A 238 11.36 -4.03 -2.49
C GLY A 238 12.51 -3.78 -1.52
N LEU A 239 13.46 -4.71 -1.41
CA LEU A 239 14.66 -4.54 -0.58
C LEU A 239 15.50 -3.33 -0.99
N ALA A 240 15.81 -3.18 -2.28
CA ALA A 240 16.61 -2.06 -2.77
C ALA A 240 15.98 -0.70 -2.43
N VAL A 241 14.66 -0.57 -2.57
CA VAL A 241 13.96 0.68 -2.19
C VAL A 241 14.01 0.93 -0.68
N SER A 242 13.81 -0.11 0.16
CA SER A 242 13.94 0.07 1.62
C SER A 242 15.34 0.51 2.03
N GLU A 243 16.37 -0.04 1.40
CA GLU A 243 17.77 0.34 1.66
C GLU A 243 18.07 1.77 1.25
N ASN A 244 17.58 2.18 0.07
CA ASN A 244 17.72 3.56 -0.38
C ASN A 244 17.01 4.54 0.58
N LEU A 245 15.75 4.29 0.95
CA LEU A 245 15.05 5.14 1.91
C LEU A 245 15.77 5.23 3.26
N GLN A 246 16.30 4.10 3.75
CA GLN A 246 17.09 4.10 4.98
C GLN A 246 18.38 4.91 4.84
N GLN A 247 19.07 4.82 3.71
CA GLN A 247 20.30 5.55 3.43
C GLN A 247 20.03 7.07 3.33
N GLU A 248 18.99 7.47 2.61
CA GLU A 248 18.66 8.88 2.36
C GLU A 248 18.13 9.59 3.62
N PHE A 249 17.22 8.96 4.36
CA PHE A 249 16.64 9.58 5.56
C PHE A 249 17.51 9.39 6.81
N GLY A 250 18.37 8.37 6.86
CA GLY A 250 19.10 7.97 8.06
C GLY A 250 18.21 7.50 9.22
N ASP A 251 16.91 7.38 8.99
CA ASP A 251 15.92 7.05 10.01
C ASP A 251 15.74 5.53 10.12
N PRO A 252 15.93 4.95 11.33
CA PRO A 252 15.79 3.51 11.53
C PRO A 252 14.39 2.97 11.19
N LYS A 253 13.34 3.80 11.08
CA LYS A 253 12.01 3.31 10.70
C LYS A 253 11.98 2.65 9.31
N TYR A 254 12.84 3.09 8.38
CA TYR A 254 12.93 2.55 7.01
C TYR A 254 13.79 1.29 6.88
N ARG A 255 14.41 0.81 7.97
CA ARG A 255 15.25 -0.39 7.95
C ARG A 255 14.47 -1.59 7.39
N PRO A 256 15.00 -2.38 6.45
CA PRO A 256 14.34 -3.61 6.01
C PRO A 256 14.40 -4.68 7.09
N ILE A 257 13.39 -5.56 7.16
CA ILE A 257 13.43 -6.67 8.11
C ILE A 257 14.48 -7.73 7.74
N PRO A 258 15.07 -8.44 8.72
CA PRO A 258 16.02 -9.51 8.46
C PRO A 258 15.46 -10.64 7.58
N LEU A 259 14.18 -10.98 7.72
CA LEU A 259 13.54 -12.05 6.94
C LEU A 259 13.52 -11.75 5.44
N MET A 260 13.24 -10.51 5.03
CA MET A 260 13.29 -10.08 3.63
C MET A 260 14.70 -10.24 3.06
N ARG A 261 15.74 -9.83 3.81
CA ARG A 261 17.14 -10.02 3.42
C ARG A 261 17.49 -11.49 3.25
N LYS A 262 17.01 -12.34 4.16
CA LYS A 262 17.21 -13.80 4.09
C LYS A 262 16.60 -14.40 2.83
N LEU A 263 15.39 -13.98 2.43
CA LEU A 263 14.75 -14.45 1.20
C LEU A 263 15.54 -14.04 -0.05
N VAL A 264 15.93 -12.77 -0.15
CA VAL A 264 16.70 -12.27 -1.29
C VAL A 264 18.05 -12.98 -1.41
N ARG A 265 18.78 -13.16 -0.31
CA ARG A 265 20.06 -13.91 -0.29
C ARG A 265 19.89 -15.38 -0.70
N ALA A 266 18.74 -15.97 -0.44
CA ALA A 266 18.40 -17.33 -0.85
C ALA A 266 17.87 -17.42 -2.30
N GLY A 267 17.79 -16.31 -3.04
CA GLY A 267 17.20 -16.27 -4.37
C GLY A 267 15.68 -16.46 -4.40
N HIS A 268 15.00 -16.38 -3.26
CA HIS A 268 13.53 -16.45 -3.16
C HIS A 268 12.94 -15.07 -3.45
N ILE A 269 12.99 -14.67 -4.71
CA ILE A 269 12.69 -13.30 -5.17
C ILE A 269 11.31 -13.13 -5.81
N GLY A 270 10.43 -14.12 -5.64
CA GLY A 270 9.02 -14.03 -6.04
C GLY A 270 8.66 -14.89 -7.25
N ARG A 271 7.61 -14.48 -7.96
CA ARG A 271 6.92 -15.27 -8.98
C ARG A 271 7.83 -15.70 -10.14
N ARG A 272 8.75 -14.83 -10.57
CA ARG A 272 9.64 -15.08 -11.71
C ARG A 272 10.55 -16.30 -11.52
N VAL A 273 10.93 -16.58 -10.28
CA VAL A 273 11.81 -17.72 -9.92
C VAL A 273 11.03 -18.87 -9.28
N GLY A 274 9.69 -18.81 -9.32
CA GLY A 274 8.82 -19.84 -8.75
C GLY A 274 8.65 -19.77 -7.23
N LYS A 275 9.27 -18.80 -6.53
CA LYS A 275 9.30 -18.77 -5.06
C LYS A 275 9.68 -17.42 -4.47
N GLY A 276 8.88 -16.93 -3.52
CA GLY A 276 9.13 -15.74 -2.71
C GLY A 276 8.47 -15.88 -1.34
N TRP A 277 7.55 -15.00 -0.98
CA TRP A 277 6.61 -15.21 0.13
C TRP A 277 5.67 -16.41 -0.13
N TYR A 278 5.37 -16.70 -1.39
CA TYR A 278 4.58 -17.88 -1.80
C TYR A 278 5.42 -18.84 -2.65
N LEU A 279 4.85 -20.02 -2.93
CA LEU A 279 5.33 -20.93 -3.98
C LEU A 279 4.52 -20.69 -5.26
N TYR A 280 5.20 -20.79 -6.40
CA TYR A 280 4.60 -20.70 -7.72
C TYR A 280 5.11 -21.88 -8.57
N PRO A 281 4.37 -23.01 -8.58
CA PRO A 281 4.73 -24.18 -9.38
C PRO A 281 4.91 -23.86 -10.86
N GLU A 282 4.15 -22.89 -11.36
CA GLU A 282 4.28 -22.34 -12.71
C GLU A 282 4.32 -20.81 -12.64
N SER A 283 4.98 -20.17 -13.61
CA SER A 283 5.10 -18.70 -13.63
C SER A 283 3.74 -17.97 -13.63
N ASN A 284 2.68 -18.60 -14.12
CA ASN A 284 1.31 -18.05 -14.15
C ASN A 284 0.35 -18.67 -13.13
N SER A 285 0.83 -19.51 -12.19
CA SER A 285 -0.04 -20.10 -11.18
C SER A 285 -0.50 -19.10 -10.13
N GLU A 286 -1.58 -19.44 -9.43
CA GLU A 286 -1.98 -18.81 -8.17
C GLU A 286 -0.89 -19.02 -7.10
N PRO A 287 -0.75 -18.10 -6.12
CA PRO A 287 0.19 -18.25 -5.02
C PRO A 287 -0.20 -19.45 -4.15
N GLN A 288 0.76 -20.34 -3.90
CA GLN A 288 0.59 -21.47 -2.99
C GLN A 288 1.24 -21.18 -1.64
N PRO A 289 0.58 -21.50 -0.52
CA PRO A 289 1.09 -21.18 0.81
C PRO A 289 2.40 -21.91 1.10
N ARG A 290 3.30 -21.20 1.78
CA ARG A 290 4.55 -21.75 2.33
C ARG A 290 4.47 -22.05 3.83
N TRP A 291 3.55 -21.38 4.50
CA TRP A 291 3.26 -21.50 5.92
C TRP A 291 1.82 -22.00 6.07
N GLN A 292 1.55 -22.77 7.11
CA GLN A 292 0.22 -23.29 7.41
C GLN A 292 -0.50 -22.31 8.34
N ASP A 293 -1.75 -21.98 8.02
CA ASP A 293 -2.60 -21.19 8.91
C ASP A 293 -2.88 -21.95 10.21
N ILE A 294 -3.31 -21.21 11.24
CA ILE A 294 -3.82 -21.82 12.47
C ILE A 294 -5.01 -22.71 12.10
N GLU A 295 -4.90 -24.00 12.43
CA GLU A 295 -5.99 -24.93 12.25
C GLU A 295 -7.06 -24.68 13.30
N VAL A 296 -8.27 -24.44 12.82
CA VAL A 296 -9.44 -24.17 13.66
C VAL A 296 -10.53 -25.16 13.28
N PRO A 297 -11.13 -25.90 14.24
CA PRO A 297 -12.16 -26.88 13.95
C PRO A 297 -13.45 -26.24 13.43
N SER A 298 -14.22 -27.02 12.67
CA SER A 298 -15.57 -26.62 12.26
C SER A 298 -16.51 -26.80 13.44
N MET A 299 -17.09 -25.71 13.92
CA MET A 299 -17.98 -25.70 15.08
C MET A 299 -19.40 -25.30 14.68
N VAL A 300 -20.37 -25.64 15.53
CA VAL A 300 -21.75 -25.13 15.39
C VAL A 300 -21.83 -23.78 16.10
N ALA A 301 -22.38 -22.78 15.43
CA ALA A 301 -22.52 -21.44 16.01
C ALA A 301 -23.35 -21.48 17.32
N PRO A 302 -22.92 -20.79 18.39
CA PRO A 302 -23.69 -20.68 19.62
C PRO A 302 -25.03 -19.96 19.39
N GLU A 303 -26.00 -20.16 20.27
CA GLU A 303 -27.34 -19.57 20.13
C GLU A 303 -27.55 -18.34 21.02
N ARG A 304 -26.91 -18.33 22.20
CA ARG A 304 -27.09 -17.31 23.24
C ARG A 304 -25.85 -16.44 23.34
N ILE A 305 -26.02 -15.15 23.13
CA ILE A 305 -24.95 -14.15 23.08
C ILE A 305 -25.30 -12.99 24.01
N ALA A 306 -24.31 -12.44 24.70
CA ALA A 306 -24.44 -11.18 25.42
C ALA A 306 -23.49 -10.12 24.82
N PHE A 307 -23.93 -8.86 24.84
CA PHE A 307 -23.07 -7.68 24.65
C PHE A 307 -23.11 -6.90 25.95
N CYS A 308 -21.96 -6.65 26.55
CA CYS A 308 -21.88 -5.91 27.80
C CYS A 308 -21.85 -4.40 27.57
N GLY A 309 -22.43 -3.63 28.50
CA GLY A 309 -22.45 -2.18 28.46
C GLY A 309 -23.57 -1.58 27.59
N GLU A 310 -23.83 -0.28 27.78
CA GLU A 310 -24.83 0.47 27.00
C GLU A 310 -24.20 1.31 25.87
N THR A 311 -23.04 0.91 25.36
CA THR A 311 -22.32 1.62 24.30
C THR A 311 -23.08 1.58 22.98
N GLU A 312 -22.82 2.56 22.10
CA GLU A 312 -23.39 2.57 20.75
C GLU A 312 -22.96 1.33 19.96
N GLU A 313 -21.72 0.89 20.15
CA GLU A 313 -21.18 -0.33 19.56
C GLU A 313 -21.92 -1.58 20.03
N ALA A 314 -22.17 -1.72 21.34
CA ALA A 314 -22.94 -2.84 21.89
C ALA A 314 -24.36 -2.90 21.32
N ARG A 315 -25.05 -1.75 21.23
CA ARG A 315 -26.41 -1.68 20.64
C ARG A 315 -26.40 -2.02 19.16
N ARG A 316 -25.42 -1.51 18.41
CA ARG A 316 -25.29 -1.74 16.96
C ARG A 316 -25.04 -3.22 16.66
N TRP A 317 -24.09 -3.84 17.35
CA TRP A 317 -23.80 -5.26 17.15
C TRP A 317 -24.90 -6.14 17.72
N GLY A 318 -25.38 -5.90 18.94
CA GLY A 318 -26.52 -6.63 19.52
C GLY A 318 -27.72 -6.67 18.57
N GLY A 319 -28.06 -5.54 17.94
CA GLY A 319 -29.11 -5.48 16.92
C GLY A 319 -28.83 -6.34 15.67
N LYS A 320 -27.60 -6.31 15.14
CA LYS A 320 -27.19 -7.15 13.99
C LYS A 320 -27.24 -8.64 14.31
N PHE A 321 -26.79 -9.02 15.50
CA PHE A 321 -26.83 -10.40 15.97
C PHE A 321 -28.27 -10.88 16.18
N ALA A 322 -29.14 -10.06 16.77
CA ALA A 322 -30.56 -10.37 16.88
C ALA A 322 -31.22 -10.58 15.50
N GLN A 323 -30.91 -9.72 14.52
CA GLN A 323 -31.39 -9.84 13.14
C GLN A 323 -30.90 -11.13 12.44
N ALA A 324 -29.70 -11.61 12.79
CA ALA A 324 -29.16 -12.89 12.33
C ALA A 324 -29.72 -14.11 13.08
N GLY A 325 -30.69 -13.92 13.97
CA GLY A 325 -31.39 -14.98 14.68
C GLY A 325 -30.65 -15.51 15.91
N TYR A 326 -29.76 -14.72 16.52
CA TYR A 326 -29.18 -15.03 17.83
C TYR A 326 -30.07 -14.52 18.96
N ARG A 327 -30.09 -15.24 20.09
CA ARG A 327 -30.77 -14.80 21.30
C ARG A 327 -29.83 -13.91 22.10
N ILE A 328 -30.18 -12.63 22.21
CA ILE A 328 -29.47 -11.69 23.08
C ILE A 328 -29.96 -11.90 24.51
N VAL A 329 -29.06 -12.29 25.40
CA VAL A 329 -29.35 -12.64 26.80
C VAL A 329 -28.38 -11.94 27.75
N GLU A 330 -28.65 -12.04 29.06
CA GLU A 330 -27.73 -11.56 30.09
C GLU A 330 -26.42 -12.38 30.10
N PRO A 331 -25.28 -11.80 30.52
CA PRO A 331 -23.98 -12.48 30.53
C PRO A 331 -23.98 -13.84 31.25
N GLY A 332 -24.76 -13.98 32.32
CA GLY A 332 -24.88 -15.22 33.09
C GLY A 332 -25.56 -16.39 32.36
N GLU A 333 -26.26 -16.13 31.24
CA GLU A 333 -26.95 -17.14 30.43
C GLU A 333 -26.31 -17.36 29.04
N ALA A 334 -25.35 -16.50 28.69
CA ALA A 334 -24.71 -16.47 27.38
C ALA A 334 -23.66 -17.57 27.23
N GLN A 335 -23.52 -18.06 25.99
CA GLN A 335 -22.40 -18.92 25.59
C GLN A 335 -21.19 -18.08 25.14
N VAL A 336 -21.46 -16.89 24.61
CA VAL A 336 -20.45 -15.92 24.17
C VAL A 336 -20.82 -14.55 24.72
N VAL A 337 -19.86 -13.89 25.36
CA VAL A 337 -20.02 -12.54 25.90
C VAL A 337 -19.03 -11.62 25.21
N PHE A 338 -19.54 -10.66 24.46
CA PHE A 338 -18.75 -9.61 23.83
C PHE A 338 -18.55 -8.44 24.79
N VAL A 339 -17.29 -8.04 24.94
CA VAL A 339 -16.85 -6.94 25.80
C VAL A 339 -16.39 -5.78 24.90
N PRO A 340 -17.23 -4.75 24.68
CA PRO A 340 -16.83 -3.56 23.93
C PRO A 340 -15.88 -2.68 24.75
N GLU A 341 -15.18 -1.79 24.06
CA GLU A 341 -14.42 -0.73 24.74
C GLU A 341 -15.38 0.29 25.37
N GLU A 342 -15.27 0.50 26.67
CA GLU A 342 -15.99 1.57 27.39
C GLU A 342 -15.04 2.75 27.61
N TYR A 343 -15.27 3.86 26.92
CA TYR A 343 -14.44 5.07 27.03
C TYR A 343 -14.47 5.63 28.46
N GLY A 344 -13.29 5.67 29.11
CA GLY A 344 -13.08 6.34 30.40
C GLY A 344 -12.95 5.42 31.62
N GLU A 345 -13.18 4.11 31.47
CA GLU A 345 -12.84 3.09 32.49
C GLU A 345 -11.56 2.34 32.11
N ASP A 346 -10.87 1.75 33.09
CA ASP A 346 -9.79 0.80 32.82
C ASP A 346 -10.40 -0.46 32.19
N TYR A 347 -10.11 -0.69 30.91
CA TYR A 347 -10.68 -1.80 30.14
C TYR A 347 -10.44 -3.17 30.81
N LYS A 348 -9.31 -3.34 31.53
CA LYS A 348 -9.02 -4.59 32.26
C LYS A 348 -9.98 -4.79 33.42
N GLU A 349 -10.36 -3.72 34.13
CA GLU A 349 -11.34 -3.79 35.21
C GLU A 349 -12.75 -4.05 34.67
N THR A 350 -13.12 -3.42 33.56
CA THR A 350 -14.38 -3.73 32.85
C THR A 350 -14.42 -5.21 32.44
N PHE A 351 -13.33 -5.73 31.86
CA PHE A 351 -13.24 -7.13 31.44
C PHE A 351 -13.36 -8.09 32.62
N LYS A 352 -12.72 -7.81 33.76
CA LYS A 352 -12.89 -8.58 35.01
C LYS A 352 -14.34 -8.59 35.50
N ARG A 353 -14.98 -7.42 35.55
CA ARG A 353 -16.38 -7.27 36.00
C ARG A 353 -17.33 -8.10 35.13
N VAL A 354 -17.13 -8.06 33.81
CA VAL A 354 -17.92 -8.86 32.87
C VAL A 354 -17.66 -10.35 33.05
N ALA A 355 -16.40 -10.77 33.20
CA ALA A 355 -16.05 -12.17 33.42
C ALA A 355 -16.67 -12.75 34.69
N GLN A 356 -16.81 -11.95 35.75
CA GLN A 356 -17.48 -12.34 37.01
C GLN A 356 -18.99 -12.51 36.84
N ALA A 357 -19.62 -11.70 35.99
CA ALA A 357 -21.05 -11.78 35.70
C ALA A 357 -21.39 -12.86 34.66
N ALA A 358 -20.42 -13.27 33.85
CA ALA A 358 -20.58 -14.28 32.81
C ALA A 358 -20.64 -15.70 33.38
N HIS A 359 -21.40 -16.58 32.72
CA HIS A 359 -21.39 -18.02 33.01
C HIS A 359 -19.94 -18.57 33.00
N GLU A 360 -19.62 -19.54 33.86
CA GLU A 360 -18.25 -20.07 34.01
C GLU A 360 -17.69 -20.62 32.69
N ASP A 361 -18.57 -21.26 31.90
CA ASP A 361 -18.23 -21.81 30.59
C ASP A 361 -18.32 -20.84 29.41
N ALA A 362 -18.73 -19.59 29.63
CA ALA A 362 -18.88 -18.63 28.54
C ALA A 362 -17.52 -18.26 27.93
N ILE A 363 -17.50 -18.10 26.61
CA ILE A 363 -16.39 -17.48 25.88
C ILE A 363 -16.45 -15.97 26.08
N LEU A 364 -15.33 -15.37 26.44
CA LEU A 364 -15.17 -13.93 26.58
C LEU A 364 -14.46 -13.37 25.35
N VAL A 365 -15.14 -12.47 24.64
CA VAL A 365 -14.63 -11.87 23.40
C VAL A 365 -14.31 -10.40 23.63
N SER A 366 -13.03 -10.04 23.60
CA SER A 366 -12.58 -8.65 23.57
C SER A 366 -12.85 -8.04 22.19
N LEU A 367 -13.54 -6.91 22.13
CA LEU A 367 -13.65 -6.10 20.91
C LEU A 367 -12.54 -5.05 20.80
N ASN A 368 -11.77 -4.83 21.87
CA ASN A 368 -10.66 -3.88 21.89
C ASN A 368 -9.40 -4.49 21.23
N PRO A 369 -8.93 -3.94 20.09
CA PRO A 369 -7.75 -4.44 19.38
C PRO A 369 -6.41 -4.05 20.04
N LEU A 370 -6.44 -3.19 21.06
CA LEU A 370 -5.25 -2.67 21.76
C LEU A 370 -5.00 -3.36 23.12
N SER A 371 -5.74 -4.43 23.40
CA SER A 371 -5.57 -5.20 24.64
C SER A 371 -5.02 -6.59 24.35
N SER A 372 -4.11 -7.07 25.20
CA SER A 372 -3.62 -8.43 25.10
C SER A 372 -4.67 -9.44 25.56
N VAL A 373 -5.15 -10.28 24.64
CA VAL A 373 -5.96 -11.48 24.89
C VAL A 373 -5.29 -12.41 25.87
N THR A 374 -3.98 -12.62 25.74
CA THR A 374 -3.22 -13.48 26.66
C THR A 374 -3.29 -12.93 28.08
N GLU A 375 -3.06 -11.62 28.25
CA GLU A 375 -3.16 -10.97 29.54
C GLU A 375 -4.58 -11.01 30.10
N LEU A 376 -5.59 -10.67 29.29
CA LEU A 376 -7.00 -10.70 29.69
C LEU A 376 -7.45 -12.11 30.12
N GLY A 377 -7.03 -13.14 29.40
CA GLY A 377 -7.33 -14.53 29.72
C GLY A 377 -6.74 -14.96 31.06
N ALA A 378 -5.47 -14.61 31.30
CA ALA A 378 -4.79 -14.88 32.57
C ALA A 378 -5.43 -14.10 33.73
N LEU A 379 -5.80 -12.84 33.48
CA LEU A 379 -6.40 -11.92 34.45
C LEU A 379 -7.69 -12.48 35.07
N VAL A 380 -8.49 -13.20 34.28
CA VAL A 380 -9.77 -13.77 34.70
C VAL A 380 -9.71 -15.28 34.95
N GLY A 381 -8.53 -15.90 34.76
CA GLY A 381 -8.34 -17.34 34.93
C GLY A 381 -9.09 -18.19 33.89
N ARG A 382 -9.32 -17.66 32.68
CA ARG A 382 -10.07 -18.33 31.59
C ARG A 382 -9.35 -18.23 30.24
N SER A 383 -8.04 -18.42 30.21
CA SER A 383 -7.23 -18.22 28.99
C SER A 383 -7.72 -19.02 27.79
N GLU A 384 -8.11 -20.28 27.99
CA GLU A 384 -8.65 -21.17 26.94
C GLU A 384 -9.94 -20.65 26.30
N LYS A 385 -10.74 -19.87 27.06
CA LYS A 385 -12.05 -19.31 26.65
C LYS A 385 -12.03 -17.80 26.44
N THR A 386 -10.84 -17.20 26.34
CA THR A 386 -10.68 -15.77 26.10
C THR A 386 -10.07 -15.53 24.74
N ILE A 387 -10.67 -14.63 23.95
CA ILE A 387 -10.27 -14.35 22.57
C ILE A 387 -10.56 -12.89 22.22
N ALA A 388 -9.91 -12.33 21.21
CA ALA A 388 -10.34 -11.06 20.62
C ALA A 388 -10.94 -11.27 19.24
N ALA A 389 -11.99 -10.52 18.93
CA ALA A 389 -12.51 -10.45 17.57
C ALA A 389 -13.06 -9.06 17.30
N TRP A 390 -12.57 -8.40 16.24
CA TRP A 390 -13.02 -7.05 15.92
C TRP A 390 -13.09 -6.82 14.41
N CYS A 391 -13.86 -5.81 14.03
CA CYS A 391 -13.90 -5.32 12.66
C CYS A 391 -12.98 -4.09 12.58
N PRO A 392 -11.77 -4.21 11.98
CA PRO A 392 -10.74 -3.19 12.07
C PRO A 392 -11.14 -1.86 11.41
N LEU A 393 -12.06 -1.89 10.44
CA LEU A 393 -12.53 -0.71 9.72
C LEU A 393 -14.06 -0.76 9.55
N VAL A 394 -14.80 -0.71 10.67
CA VAL A 394 -16.27 -0.84 10.75
C VAL A 394 -17.06 0.09 9.79
N TRP A 395 -16.40 1.14 9.29
CA TRP A 395 -16.96 2.20 8.46
C TRP A 395 -16.72 2.01 6.95
N VAL A 396 -15.83 1.09 6.56
CA VAL A 396 -15.54 0.76 5.15
C VAL A 396 -16.55 -0.26 4.60
N HIS A 397 -17.59 -0.61 5.37
CA HIS A 397 -18.60 -1.63 5.02
C HIS A 397 -17.99 -3.00 4.69
N SER A 398 -16.81 -3.31 5.22
CA SER A 398 -16.19 -4.61 5.07
C SER A 398 -16.97 -5.67 5.85
N LYS A 399 -17.43 -6.72 5.17
CA LYS A 399 -17.93 -7.95 5.81
C LYS A 399 -16.76 -8.81 6.30
N PHE A 400 -15.96 -8.28 7.21
CA PHE A 400 -14.71 -8.87 7.67
C PHE A 400 -14.49 -8.70 9.18
N PHE A 401 -14.01 -9.75 9.84
CA PHE A 401 -13.52 -9.76 11.22
C PHE A 401 -12.15 -10.41 11.29
N GLU A 402 -11.30 -9.85 12.13
CA GLU A 402 -10.05 -10.47 12.55
C GLU A 402 -10.28 -11.15 13.90
N ILE A 403 -9.86 -12.41 14.04
CA ILE A 403 -9.95 -13.19 15.27
C ILE A 403 -8.53 -13.44 15.76
N SER A 404 -8.20 -12.93 16.94
CA SER A 404 -6.87 -13.02 17.53
C SER A 404 -6.86 -13.96 18.72
N MET A 405 -6.01 -14.98 18.66
CA MET A 405 -5.85 -15.99 19.71
C MET A 405 -4.69 -15.63 20.63
N GLY A 406 -4.97 -15.59 21.95
CA GLY A 406 -3.91 -15.58 22.95
C GLY A 406 -3.15 -16.90 22.95
N ILE A 407 -1.99 -16.94 23.63
CA ILE A 407 -1.10 -18.10 23.60
C ILE A 407 -1.75 -19.39 24.10
N ASP A 408 -2.69 -19.27 25.04
CA ASP A 408 -3.41 -20.39 25.65
C ASP A 408 -4.88 -20.48 25.17
N THR A 409 -5.30 -19.67 24.18
CA THR A 409 -6.67 -19.74 23.65
C THR A 409 -6.89 -21.07 22.94
N ASP A 410 -7.97 -21.80 23.29
CA ASP A 410 -8.31 -23.06 22.64
C ASP A 410 -8.73 -22.83 21.17
N PRO A 411 -8.18 -23.58 20.19
CA PRO A 411 -8.69 -23.58 18.82
C PRO A 411 -10.21 -23.79 18.71
N GLU A 412 -10.85 -24.56 19.60
CA GLU A 412 -12.31 -24.69 19.63
C GLU A 412 -13.02 -23.36 19.90
N THR A 413 -12.47 -22.53 20.79
CA THR A 413 -12.96 -21.17 21.07
C THR A 413 -12.93 -20.31 19.79
N ALA A 414 -11.82 -20.32 19.06
CA ALA A 414 -11.72 -19.61 17.78
C ALA A 414 -12.72 -20.18 16.74
N GLY A 415 -12.95 -21.49 16.74
CA GLY A 415 -13.90 -22.15 15.84
C GLY A 415 -15.34 -21.74 16.09
N LEU A 416 -15.73 -21.60 17.36
CA LEU A 416 -17.06 -21.12 17.76
C LEU A 416 -17.29 -19.66 17.34
N ILE A 417 -16.29 -18.79 17.55
CA ILE A 417 -16.37 -17.38 17.13
C ILE A 417 -16.41 -17.25 15.61
N ARG A 418 -15.62 -18.04 14.88
CA ARG A 418 -15.70 -18.10 13.41
C ARG A 418 -17.08 -18.54 12.93
N ALA A 419 -17.62 -19.65 13.45
CA ALA A 419 -18.93 -20.16 13.07
C ALA A 419 -20.05 -19.13 13.30
N LEU A 420 -19.90 -18.33 14.36
CA LEU A 420 -20.80 -17.23 14.67
C LEU A 420 -20.77 -16.14 13.57
N PHE A 421 -19.60 -15.69 13.15
CA PHE A 421 -19.50 -14.68 12.09
C PHE A 421 -19.87 -15.24 10.70
N ASP A 422 -19.56 -16.51 10.44
CA ASP A 422 -19.92 -17.19 9.19
C ASP A 422 -21.45 -17.24 9.01
N LYS A 423 -22.23 -17.55 10.06
CA LYS A 423 -23.70 -17.51 10.02
C LYS A 423 -24.24 -16.10 9.70
N MET A 424 -23.49 -15.05 10.04
CA MET A 424 -23.81 -13.67 9.70
C MET A 424 -23.31 -13.24 8.31
N ASN A 425 -22.72 -14.16 7.54
CA ASN A 425 -22.07 -13.92 6.25
C ASN A 425 -20.89 -12.92 6.35
N TYR A 426 -20.16 -12.93 7.45
CA TYR A 426 -18.90 -12.22 7.61
C TYR A 426 -17.73 -13.15 7.29
N HIS A 427 -16.71 -12.63 6.61
CA HIS A 427 -15.46 -13.35 6.45
C HIS A 427 -14.60 -13.18 7.70
N THR A 428 -13.84 -14.23 8.02
CA THR A 428 -12.90 -14.20 9.15
C THR A 428 -11.50 -14.62 8.73
N VAL A 429 -10.52 -14.09 9.46
CA VAL A 429 -9.14 -14.58 9.49
C VAL A 429 -8.78 -14.79 10.95
N VAL A 430 -8.20 -15.96 11.24
CA VAL A 430 -7.71 -16.29 12.58
C VAL A 430 -6.20 -16.11 12.58
N ILE A 431 -5.69 -15.35 13.54
CA ILE A 431 -4.28 -15.02 13.69
C ILE A 431 -3.81 -15.30 15.13
N PRO A 432 -2.51 -15.50 15.35
CA PRO A 432 -1.96 -15.39 16.70
C PRO A 432 -2.09 -13.96 17.18
N GLU A 433 -2.07 -13.78 18.50
CA GLU A 433 -2.02 -12.47 19.12
C GLU A 433 -0.80 -11.67 18.65
N VAL A 434 -1.08 -10.53 18.04
CA VAL A 434 -0.11 -9.51 17.67
C VAL A 434 -0.67 -8.13 18.03
N PRO A 435 0.16 -7.19 18.50
CA PRO A 435 -0.29 -5.85 18.87
C PRO A 435 -1.05 -5.16 17.73
N ALA A 436 -2.28 -4.70 18.01
CA ALA A 436 -3.19 -4.04 17.05
C ALA A 436 -3.57 -4.88 15.81
N GLY A 437 -3.26 -6.18 15.80
CA GLY A 437 -3.60 -7.06 14.69
C GLY A 437 -2.92 -6.74 13.36
N VAL A 438 -3.53 -7.17 12.26
CA VAL A 438 -3.00 -6.96 10.91
C VAL A 438 -3.48 -5.63 10.34
N VAL A 439 -4.79 -5.47 10.15
CA VAL A 439 -5.34 -4.37 9.33
C VAL A 439 -5.08 -3.01 9.98
N LEU A 440 -5.42 -2.86 11.28
CA LEU A 440 -5.26 -1.60 11.98
C LEU A 440 -3.80 -1.16 12.06
N ARG A 441 -2.89 -2.09 12.36
CA ARG A 441 -1.45 -1.84 12.42
C ARG A 441 -0.90 -1.35 11.08
N VAL A 442 -1.19 -2.07 10.00
CA VAL A 442 -0.71 -1.74 8.64
C VAL A 442 -1.25 -0.38 8.19
N ILE A 443 -2.56 -0.14 8.32
CA ILE A 443 -3.19 1.10 7.88
C ILE A 443 -2.71 2.28 8.71
N SER A 444 -2.59 2.14 10.04
CA SER A 444 -2.11 3.22 10.90
C SER A 444 -0.69 3.63 10.56
N CYS A 445 0.20 2.67 10.24
CA CYS A 445 1.57 2.99 9.82
C CYS A 445 1.62 3.68 8.44
N MET A 446 0.75 3.29 7.50
CA MET A 446 0.61 3.96 6.20
C MET A 446 0.12 5.41 6.36
N VAL A 447 -0.92 5.63 7.17
CA VAL A 447 -1.43 6.96 7.50
C VAL A 447 -0.36 7.82 8.18
N ASN A 448 0.41 7.22 9.09
CA ASN A 448 1.48 7.92 9.78
C ASN A 448 2.56 8.44 8.81
N GLU A 449 2.96 7.62 7.83
CA GLU A 449 3.92 8.03 6.80
C GLU A 449 3.36 9.10 5.87
N ALA A 450 2.08 8.98 5.48
CA ALA A 450 1.38 10.03 4.72
C ALA A 450 1.34 11.35 5.50
N ALA A 451 1.11 11.32 6.81
CA ALA A 451 1.13 12.51 7.65
C ALA A 451 2.53 13.16 7.74
N PHE A 452 3.62 12.37 7.72
CA PHE A 452 4.98 12.91 7.56
C PHE A 452 5.16 13.59 6.19
N CYS A 453 4.72 12.93 5.11
CA CYS A 453 4.78 13.50 3.77
C CYS A 453 4.06 14.85 3.68
N LEU A 454 2.84 14.94 4.22
CA LEU A 454 2.09 16.20 4.25
C LEU A 454 2.75 17.26 5.13
N GLN A 455 3.30 16.88 6.29
CA GLN A 455 4.01 17.80 7.18
C GLN A 455 5.25 18.40 6.51
N GLU A 456 5.95 17.60 5.70
CA GLU A 456 7.13 17.98 4.93
C GLU A 456 6.77 18.75 3.65
N LYS A 457 5.47 18.96 3.39
CA LYS A 457 4.93 19.61 2.18
C LYS A 457 5.32 18.87 0.89
N LEU A 458 5.44 17.55 0.98
CA LEU A 458 5.78 16.72 -0.17
C LEU A 458 4.72 16.82 -1.28
N ALA A 459 3.45 16.77 -0.91
CA ALA A 459 2.31 16.81 -1.82
C ALA A 459 1.04 17.23 -1.07
N THR A 460 -0.02 17.55 -1.81
CA THR A 460 -1.32 17.89 -1.21
C THR A 460 -2.01 16.63 -0.65
N PRO A 461 -2.99 16.78 0.29
CA PRO A 461 -3.77 15.64 0.75
C PRO A 461 -4.48 14.87 -0.37
N HIS A 462 -4.98 15.61 -1.37
CA HIS A 462 -5.65 15.02 -2.53
C HIS A 462 -4.69 14.19 -3.38
N ASP A 463 -3.52 14.74 -3.71
CA ASP A 463 -2.52 14.06 -4.52
C ASP A 463 -1.98 12.81 -3.82
N ILE A 464 -1.80 12.86 -2.50
CA ILE A 464 -1.38 11.70 -1.72
C ILE A 464 -2.41 10.57 -1.79
N ASP A 465 -3.70 10.89 -1.61
CA ASP A 465 -4.76 9.89 -1.70
C ASP A 465 -4.88 9.31 -3.12
N GLU A 466 -4.83 10.17 -4.13
CA GLU A 466 -4.90 9.77 -5.53
C GLU A 466 -3.72 8.91 -5.95
N ALA A 467 -2.51 9.26 -5.52
CA ALA A 467 -1.31 8.48 -5.77
C ALA A 467 -1.43 7.06 -5.22
N MET A 468 -1.91 6.90 -3.99
CA MET A 468 -2.06 5.57 -3.39
C MET A 468 -3.20 4.77 -4.02
N ARG A 469 -4.33 5.41 -4.36
CA ARG A 469 -5.45 4.77 -5.07
C ARG A 469 -5.04 4.27 -6.45
N LEU A 470 -4.37 5.09 -7.25
CA LEU A 470 -4.06 4.76 -8.65
C LEU A 470 -2.73 4.01 -8.82
N GLY A 471 -1.73 4.30 -7.99
CA GLY A 471 -0.41 3.68 -8.06
C GLY A 471 -0.38 2.29 -7.44
N MET A 472 -1.14 2.07 -6.37
CA MET A 472 -1.19 0.78 -5.65
C MET A 472 -2.53 0.06 -5.75
N ASN A 473 -3.53 0.64 -6.43
CA ASN A 473 -4.88 0.08 -6.53
C ASN A 473 -5.53 -0.17 -5.16
N TYR A 474 -5.30 0.73 -4.20
CA TYR A 474 -5.96 0.68 -2.90
C TYR A 474 -7.40 1.17 -2.99
N GLY A 475 -8.28 0.59 -2.18
CA GLY A 475 -9.69 0.97 -2.14
C GLY A 475 -9.90 2.42 -1.72
N HIS A 476 -9.02 2.94 -0.85
CA HIS A 476 -9.02 4.32 -0.38
C HIS A 476 -7.59 4.88 -0.29
N GLY A 477 -7.48 6.20 -0.29
CA GLY A 477 -6.23 6.88 0.06
C GLY A 477 -5.94 6.83 1.56
N PRO A 478 -4.68 7.01 2.01
CA PRO A 478 -4.34 7.04 3.43
C PRO A 478 -5.15 8.07 4.23
N PHE A 479 -5.37 9.28 3.73
CA PHE A 479 -6.13 10.29 4.46
C PHE A 479 -7.64 9.99 4.45
N GLU A 480 -8.17 9.41 3.37
CA GLU A 480 -9.52 8.83 3.39
C GLU A 480 -9.67 7.73 4.46
N TYR A 481 -8.70 6.82 4.60
CA TYR A 481 -8.72 5.81 5.67
C TYR A 481 -8.69 6.47 7.05
N ALA A 482 -7.81 7.46 7.25
CA ALA A 482 -7.70 8.17 8.52
C ALA A 482 -9.01 8.88 8.89
N ASP A 483 -9.57 9.66 7.96
CA ASP A 483 -10.77 10.46 8.20
C ASP A 483 -12.01 9.60 8.43
N ARG A 484 -12.09 8.42 7.80
CA ARG A 484 -13.16 7.44 8.07
C ARG A 484 -12.98 6.72 9.40
N SER A 485 -11.73 6.47 9.81
CA SER A 485 -11.42 5.72 11.03
C SER A 485 -11.49 6.57 12.29
N GLY A 486 -11.21 7.86 12.18
CA GLY A 486 -10.95 8.74 13.32
C GLY A 486 -9.45 8.96 13.50
N LEU A 487 -8.98 10.21 13.40
CA LEU A 487 -7.55 10.53 13.56
C LEU A 487 -7.05 10.24 14.98
N ASP A 488 -7.92 10.37 15.97
CA ASP A 488 -7.70 9.98 17.36
C ASP A 488 -7.49 8.47 17.51
N ASN A 489 -8.30 7.65 16.83
CA ASN A 489 -8.12 6.20 16.82
C ASN A 489 -6.78 5.80 16.18
N ILE A 490 -6.42 6.40 15.04
CA ILE A 490 -5.10 6.16 14.41
C ILE A 490 -3.96 6.56 15.36
N LEU A 491 -4.10 7.72 16.03
CA LEU A 491 -3.09 8.18 16.99
C LEU A 491 -2.97 7.21 18.18
N GLN A 492 -4.09 6.73 18.72
CA GLN A 492 -4.11 5.77 19.84
C GLN A 492 -3.43 4.46 19.47
N VAL A 493 -3.70 3.91 18.28
CA VAL A 493 -3.03 2.70 17.76
C VAL A 493 -1.52 2.90 17.68
N LEU A 494 -1.06 4.03 17.14
CA LEU A 494 0.38 4.32 17.00
C LEU A 494 1.05 4.51 18.36
N GLU A 495 0.40 5.20 19.30
CA GLU A 495 0.93 5.38 20.66
C GLU A 495 0.99 4.06 21.43
N TYR A 496 -0.02 3.20 21.27
CA TYR A 496 -0.02 1.83 21.79
C TYR A 496 1.15 1.02 21.20
N LEU A 497 1.29 0.95 19.87
CA LEU A 497 2.37 0.20 19.22
C LEU A 497 3.76 0.71 19.63
N GLN A 498 3.91 2.04 19.77
CA GLN A 498 5.14 2.65 20.23
C GLN A 498 5.46 2.25 21.68
N ALA A 499 4.46 2.27 22.57
CA ALA A 499 4.63 1.89 23.96
C ALA A 499 4.95 0.40 24.11
N GLU A 500 4.25 -0.46 23.36
CA GLU A 500 4.38 -1.91 23.43
C GLU A 500 5.72 -2.42 22.89
N THR A 501 6.18 -1.86 21.77
CA THR A 501 7.37 -2.39 21.07
C THR A 501 8.64 -1.59 21.34
N GLY A 502 8.51 -0.34 21.79
CA GLY A 502 9.61 0.62 21.86
C GLY A 502 10.21 0.99 20.50
N ASP A 503 9.67 0.49 19.38
CA ASP A 503 10.26 0.72 18.07
C ASP A 503 9.95 2.16 17.59
N PRO A 504 10.98 2.96 17.23
CA PRO A 504 10.78 4.34 16.80
C PRO A 504 9.97 4.49 15.51
N ARG A 505 9.66 3.41 14.78
CA ARG A 505 8.78 3.47 13.60
C ARG A 505 7.35 3.86 13.92
N TYR A 506 6.86 3.48 15.09
CA TYR A 506 5.47 3.73 15.47
C TYR A 506 5.29 5.13 16.04
N ARG A 507 6.36 5.92 16.14
CA ARG A 507 6.27 7.30 16.63
C ARG A 507 5.24 8.08 15.78
N PRO A 508 4.18 8.62 16.39
CA PRO A 508 3.19 9.38 15.64
C PRO A 508 3.81 10.65 15.05
N ALA A 509 3.45 10.95 13.80
CA ALA A 509 3.78 12.20 13.13
C ALA A 509 3.31 13.39 13.98
N PRO A 510 4.15 14.43 14.17
CA PRO A 510 3.74 15.60 14.96
C PRO A 510 2.49 16.29 14.42
N LEU A 511 2.28 16.28 13.09
CA LEU A 511 1.07 16.78 12.45
C LEU A 511 -0.19 16.05 12.93
N LEU A 512 -0.17 14.72 13.01
CA LEU A 512 -1.30 13.92 13.46
C LEU A 512 -1.73 14.32 14.89
N ARG A 513 -0.77 14.46 15.81
CA ARG A 513 -1.03 14.95 17.18
C ARG A 513 -1.62 16.35 17.20
N LYS A 514 -1.12 17.27 16.37
CA LYS A 514 -1.66 18.64 16.28
C LYS A 514 -3.11 18.64 15.78
N MET A 515 -3.42 17.80 14.78
CA MET A 515 -4.77 17.69 14.22
C MET A 515 -5.78 17.14 15.23
N VAL A 516 -5.42 16.08 15.97
CA VAL A 516 -6.27 15.54 17.04
C VAL A 516 -6.52 16.57 18.14
N ARG A 517 -5.49 17.28 18.60
CA ARG A 517 -5.61 18.37 19.59
C ARG A 517 -6.50 19.51 19.09
N ALA A 518 -6.49 19.77 17.78
CA ALA A 518 -7.33 20.76 17.13
C ALA A 518 -8.76 20.24 16.80
N ARG A 519 -9.13 19.04 17.29
CA ARG A 519 -10.43 18.40 17.03
C ARG A 519 -10.73 18.18 15.55
N ARG A 520 -9.69 18.06 14.71
CA ARG A 520 -9.82 17.56 13.33
C ARG A 520 -9.77 16.04 13.39
N LEU A 521 -10.91 15.42 13.67
CA LEU A 521 -11.00 13.97 13.95
C LEU A 521 -11.40 13.15 12.73
N GLY A 522 -11.74 13.77 11.60
CA GLY A 522 -12.20 13.07 10.40
C GLY A 522 -13.66 13.36 10.07
N MET A 523 -14.25 12.43 9.32
CA MET A 523 -15.60 12.53 8.76
C MET A 523 -16.68 12.72 9.84
N ALA A 524 -16.59 11.99 10.95
CA ALA A 524 -17.56 12.10 12.05
C ALA A 524 -17.56 13.49 12.73
N ALA A 525 -16.43 14.20 12.68
CA ALA A 525 -16.30 15.57 13.19
C ALA A 525 -16.53 16.64 12.10
N GLY A 526 -16.86 16.23 10.86
CA GLY A 526 -16.98 17.12 9.70
C GLY A 526 -15.65 17.64 9.15
N ARG A 527 -14.52 17.28 9.77
CA ARG A 527 -13.20 17.81 9.44
C ARG A 527 -12.08 16.90 9.91
N GLY A 528 -11.19 16.51 9.00
CA GLY A 528 -10.00 15.70 9.23
C GLY A 528 -8.83 16.23 8.41
N PHE A 529 -8.17 15.37 7.65
CA PHE A 529 -7.25 15.78 6.58
C PHE A 529 -8.01 16.49 5.45
N HIS A 530 -9.21 16.02 5.14
CA HIS A 530 -10.19 16.66 4.27
C HIS A 530 -11.29 17.38 5.08
N ASP A 531 -12.00 18.29 4.43
CA ASP A 531 -13.16 18.99 5.00
C ASP A 531 -14.46 18.34 4.44
N TYR A 532 -15.47 18.09 5.29
CA TYR A 532 -16.70 17.34 4.96
C TYR A 532 -17.99 18.15 5.17
N PHE A 533 -17.91 19.46 4.95
CA PHE A 533 -19.01 20.42 5.16
C PHE A 533 -19.95 20.55 3.97
#